data_AF-A0A924XBM6-F1
#
_entry.id   AF-A0A924XBM6-F1
#
_cell.length_a   1.000
_cell.length_b   1.000
_cell.length_c   1.000
_cell.angle_alpha   90.00
_cell.angle_beta   90.00
_cell.angle_gamma   90.00
#
_symmetry.space_group_name_H-M   'P 1'
#
loop_
_entity.id
_entity.type
_entity.pdbx_description
1 polymer ?
#
loop_
_entity_poly.entity_id
_entity_poly.type
_entity_poly.pdbx_seq_one_letter_code
_entity_poly.pdbx_strand_id
1 'polypeptide(L)'
;SERREDAPIRLAYRLTILTRGSGGIVTPELPPSGESLSDSETKRMAPRLQALDQAIVRELRASTTFGHLADANLSRVLPLLVQRQTKVDGQALRISDDNLMPRLRVEPGTNGQMIAVLGLKSKDGTWQDVREGRLFAGSQAYFMRGNVAYTIASPAPWELTRWAREPSMMLDFELSPSARDNLVRDLTKVGVPAEDLVRLAVRREPPRAFYATIVSVDFTKEPTVRIKLEADYAGERVSIEGQRPVSVHVAPAADGQGLVERDLLVEENTRRLLRDLGFRFERTDGTFIVSGEQALRVLDPKGDALPDYWNIDRGEHTPVFRRDLNVRARVQLLEERGLIDIQLGVDAVRENGEPVNDDQLVQELVGMKELLTWLASGKQYVQLSDGSFVAPSARFRRSLRLLEDLGATAERALVSPLCVGILRAIGDEAGLATADEATKAWLDELSSSNAPPVATPPKDLNGTLRDYQARGLDWLSMLHRHRLTGILADDMGLGKTVQALALLLKVKEDEGQKPSLVIAPTSVVTVWRDEAARFAPTLKTVLWHGPPKERQAIDIASCDVVVTSYGVLRRDAELLSANAFRYVILDEAQSAKNAASQNARAIRQLKSERRLALTGTPVENRPDDLWAIFDFL
;
A
#
# COMPACT_ATOMS: atom_id res chain seq x y z
N SER A 1 25.79 103.26 36.95
CA SER A 1 25.27 101.87 36.90
C SER A 1 24.94 101.44 35.47
N GLU A 2 25.75 101.80 34.46
CA GLU A 2 25.40 101.62 33.02
C GLU A 2 26.46 100.87 32.20
N ARG A 3 26.98 99.72 32.67
CA ARG A 3 27.94 98.91 31.89
C ARG A 3 27.67 97.41 31.85
N ARG A 4 26.42 96.96 32.03
CA ARG A 4 26.04 95.54 31.90
C ARG A 4 25.07 95.22 30.75
N GLU A 5 24.59 96.21 30.00
CA GLU A 5 23.51 95.99 29.01
C GLU A 5 23.96 95.59 27.59
N ASP A 6 25.24 95.63 27.24
CA ASP A 6 25.72 95.29 25.87
C ASP A 6 26.34 93.89 25.70
N ALA A 7 26.30 93.04 26.75
CA ALA A 7 26.87 91.70 26.63
C ALA A 7 26.00 90.79 25.73
N PRO A 8 26.61 89.99 24.83
CA PRO A 8 25.89 89.05 23.98
C PRO A 8 25.21 87.96 24.83
N ILE A 9 23.94 87.70 24.55
CA ILE A 9 23.10 86.75 25.28
C ILE A 9 23.18 85.39 24.60
N ARG A 10 23.43 84.34 25.39
CA ARG A 10 23.38 82.94 24.96
C ARG A 10 22.17 82.27 25.62
N LEU A 11 21.35 81.61 24.81
CA LEU A 11 20.16 80.91 25.30
C LEU A 11 20.44 79.43 25.59
N ALA A 12 19.65 78.88 26.52
CA ALA A 12 19.41 77.45 26.64
C ALA A 12 18.07 77.12 25.98
N TYR A 13 17.77 75.84 25.78
CA TYR A 13 16.51 75.42 25.17
C TYR A 13 15.94 74.19 25.89
N ARG A 14 14.63 74.10 25.94
CA ARG A 14 13.91 72.89 26.30
C ARG A 14 13.23 72.34 25.06
N LEU A 15 13.53 71.09 24.73
CA LEU A 15 12.90 70.38 23.62
C LEU A 15 11.95 69.33 24.18
N THR A 16 10.67 69.44 23.81
CA THR A 16 9.64 68.45 24.11
C THR A 16 9.16 67.82 22.82
N ILE A 17 9.39 66.53 22.65
CA ILE A 17 8.90 65.77 21.50
C ILE A 17 7.42 65.47 21.72
N LEU A 18 6.57 65.73 20.73
CA LEU A 18 5.16 65.41 20.84
C LEU A 18 4.95 63.89 20.70
N THR A 19 4.35 63.26 21.72
CA THR A 19 4.03 61.83 21.72
C THR A 19 2.83 61.49 20.84
N ARG A 20 1.95 62.47 20.58
CA ARG A 20 0.83 62.39 19.64
C ARG A 20 0.88 63.61 18.71
N GLY A 21 1.05 63.38 17.40
CA GLY A 21 1.20 64.42 16.37
C GLY A 21 2.56 64.37 15.66
N SER A 22 2.73 65.17 14.60
CA SER A 22 4.02 65.40 13.94
C SER A 22 4.67 66.66 14.51
N GLY A 23 5.92 66.58 14.96
CA GLY A 23 6.69 67.73 15.43
C GLY A 23 7.16 67.67 16.89
N GLY A 24 7.71 68.80 17.34
CA GLY A 24 8.19 69.02 18.70
C GLY A 24 8.10 70.49 19.10
N ILE A 25 8.09 70.75 20.40
CA ILE A 25 8.06 72.10 20.97
C ILE A 25 9.46 72.45 21.45
N VAL A 26 10.02 73.53 20.93
CA VAL A 26 11.31 74.08 21.34
C VAL A 26 11.06 75.39 22.07
N THR A 27 11.39 75.42 23.35
CA THR A 27 11.20 76.58 24.24
C THR A 27 12.56 77.19 24.57
N PRO A 28 12.84 78.45 24.19
CA PRO A 28 14.06 79.14 24.59
C PRO A 28 14.02 79.48 26.09
N GLU A 29 15.17 79.38 26.76
CA GLU A 29 15.33 79.63 28.19
C GLU A 29 16.53 80.54 28.48
N LEU A 30 16.42 81.38 29.52
CA LEU A 30 17.51 82.20 30.05
C LEU A 30 18.40 81.39 31.01
N PRO A 31 19.70 81.20 30.73
CA PRO A 31 20.62 80.60 31.70
C PRO A 31 21.11 81.66 32.72
N PRO A 32 21.34 81.30 34.00
CA PRO A 32 21.09 79.99 34.63
C PRO A 32 19.67 79.84 35.20
N SER A 33 18.78 80.83 35.07
CA SER A 33 17.46 80.84 35.72
C SER A 33 16.51 79.76 35.21
N GLY A 34 16.67 79.30 33.97
CA GLY A 34 15.77 78.32 33.33
C GLY A 34 14.40 78.91 32.97
N GLU A 35 14.26 80.23 33.02
CA GLU A 35 13.01 80.93 32.72
C GLU A 35 12.70 80.85 31.22
N SER A 36 11.51 80.33 30.90
CA SER A 36 11.04 80.17 29.52
C SER A 36 10.69 81.53 28.91
N LEU A 37 11.15 81.76 27.68
CA LEU A 37 10.97 83.03 26.97
C LEU A 37 9.83 82.94 25.96
N SER A 38 8.97 83.96 25.94
CA SER A 38 7.94 84.18 24.91
C SER A 38 8.52 84.73 23.60
N ASP A 39 7.72 84.70 22.53
CA ASP A 39 8.09 85.32 21.25
C ASP A 39 8.40 86.82 21.40
N SER A 40 7.61 87.54 22.18
CA SER A 40 7.81 88.97 22.44
C SER A 40 9.14 89.27 23.15
N GLU A 41 9.55 88.42 24.09
CA GLU A 41 10.79 88.59 24.85
C GLU A 41 12.01 88.25 23.99
N THR A 42 11.96 87.13 23.26
CA THR A 42 13.01 86.79 22.29
C THR A 42 13.14 87.84 21.19
N LYS A 43 12.07 88.57 20.84
CA LYS A 43 12.09 89.67 19.86
C LYS A 43 12.81 90.91 20.38
N ARG A 44 12.56 91.28 21.63
CA ARG A 44 13.28 92.38 22.30
C ARG A 44 14.77 92.07 22.45
N MET A 45 15.12 90.80 22.67
CA MET A 45 16.50 90.36 22.87
C MET A 45 17.27 90.10 21.56
N ALA A 46 16.59 90.02 20.42
CA ALA A 46 17.15 89.59 19.13
C ALA A 46 18.47 90.28 18.71
N PRO A 47 18.66 91.61 18.88
CA PRO A 47 19.93 92.28 18.52
C PRO A 47 21.13 91.81 19.34
N ARG A 48 20.88 91.25 20.53
CA ARG A 48 21.90 90.82 21.48
C ARG A 48 22.13 89.31 21.47
N LEU A 49 21.29 88.53 20.79
CA LEU A 49 21.46 87.09 20.65
C LEU A 49 22.66 86.76 19.77
N GLN A 50 23.38 85.68 20.10
CA GLN A 50 24.40 85.16 19.21
C GLN A 50 23.80 84.65 17.89
N ALA A 51 24.63 84.60 16.83
CA ALA A 51 24.19 84.20 15.49
C ALA A 51 23.46 82.84 15.44
N LEU A 52 23.90 81.85 16.22
CA LEU A 52 23.22 80.55 16.30
C LEU A 52 21.84 80.65 16.96
N ASP A 53 21.71 81.45 18.02
CA ASP A 53 20.43 81.64 18.72
C ASP A 53 19.46 82.45 17.86
N GLN A 54 19.95 83.43 17.09
CA GLN A 54 19.16 84.12 16.06
C GLN A 54 18.65 83.14 14.99
N ALA A 55 19.48 82.20 14.55
CA ALA A 55 19.09 81.18 13.58
C ALA A 55 18.02 80.22 14.12
N ILE A 56 18.16 79.77 15.37
CA ILE A 56 17.16 78.91 16.04
C ILE A 56 15.85 79.69 16.20
N VAL A 57 15.87 80.89 16.79
CA VAL A 57 14.67 81.72 17.02
C VAL A 57 13.96 82.06 15.70
N ARG A 58 14.71 82.26 14.61
CA ARG A 58 14.12 82.46 13.27
C ARG A 58 13.29 81.26 12.82
N GLU A 59 13.78 80.04 13.05
CA GLU A 59 13.03 78.82 12.74
C GLU A 59 11.85 78.63 13.70
N LEU A 60 11.98 79.01 14.98
CA LEU A 60 10.85 79.00 15.94
C LEU A 60 9.71 79.92 15.51
N ARG A 61 10.03 81.09 14.93
CA ARG A 61 9.03 82.04 14.39
C ARG A 61 8.46 81.66 13.04
N ALA A 62 9.12 80.78 12.30
CA ALA A 62 8.60 80.30 11.02
C ALA A 62 7.40 79.35 11.18
N SER A 63 7.16 78.86 12.39
CA SER A 63 6.00 78.03 12.73
C SER A 63 4.75 78.86 13.02
N THR A 64 3.57 78.26 12.83
CA THR A 64 2.26 78.90 13.08
C THR A 64 2.09 79.29 14.56
N THR A 65 2.62 78.48 15.47
CA THR A 65 2.64 78.74 16.91
C THR A 65 4.09 78.76 17.36
N PHE A 66 4.56 79.88 17.90
CA PHE A 66 5.97 80.04 18.29
C PHE A 66 6.51 78.83 19.07
N GLY A 67 7.58 78.24 18.56
CA GLY A 67 8.23 77.08 19.16
C GLY A 67 7.68 75.72 18.73
N HIS A 68 6.50 75.63 18.09
CA HIS A 68 5.92 74.37 17.61
C HIS A 68 6.45 74.03 16.21
N LEU A 69 7.49 73.20 16.14
CA LEU A 69 8.12 72.82 14.88
C LEU A 69 7.51 71.52 14.35
N ALA A 70 7.12 71.50 13.07
CA ALA A 70 6.83 70.26 12.36
C ALA A 70 8.10 69.42 12.18
N ASP A 71 7.96 68.11 11.90
CA ASP A 71 9.06 67.15 11.81
C ASP A 71 10.20 67.63 10.88
N ALA A 72 9.87 68.22 9.73
CA ALA A 72 10.86 68.72 8.77
C ALA A 72 11.64 69.96 9.24
N ASN A 73 11.02 70.83 10.04
CA ASN A 73 11.69 71.99 10.64
C ASN A 73 12.50 71.56 11.87
N LEU A 74 11.94 70.65 12.68
CA LEU A 74 12.62 70.07 13.83
C LEU A 74 13.91 69.36 13.40
N SER A 75 13.88 68.57 12.32
CA SER A 75 15.08 67.90 11.79
C SER A 75 16.17 68.88 11.37
N ARG A 76 15.82 70.07 10.89
CA ARG A 76 16.79 71.13 10.51
C ARG A 76 17.39 71.84 11.71
N VAL A 77 16.59 72.04 12.76
CA VAL A 77 16.98 72.80 13.96
C VAL A 77 17.73 71.92 14.98
N LEU A 78 17.51 70.61 14.99
CA LEU A 78 18.10 69.67 15.95
C LEU A 78 19.63 69.76 16.08
N PRO A 79 20.43 69.83 15.00
CA PRO A 79 21.90 69.96 15.11
C PRO A 79 22.34 71.29 15.71
N LEU A 80 21.53 72.36 15.54
CA LEU A 80 21.79 73.67 16.14
C LEU A 80 21.50 73.63 17.65
N LEU A 81 20.46 72.90 18.07
CA LEU A 81 20.10 72.74 19.48
C LEU A 81 21.16 72.01 20.29
N VAL A 82 21.84 71.01 19.71
CA VAL A 82 22.94 70.29 20.39
C VAL A 82 24.14 71.19 20.73
N GLN A 83 24.37 72.24 19.94
CA GLN A 83 25.43 73.23 20.20
C GLN A 83 25.07 74.23 21.33
N ARG A 84 23.90 74.03 21.96
CA ARG A 84 23.37 74.80 23.08
C ARG A 84 23.08 73.89 24.26
N GLN A 85 22.87 74.47 25.44
CA GLN A 85 22.47 73.73 26.64
C GLN A 85 21.00 73.31 26.52
N THR A 86 20.71 72.47 25.53
CA THR A 86 19.36 71.99 25.26
C THR A 86 19.06 70.78 26.12
N LYS A 87 17.90 70.77 26.79
CA LYS A 87 17.43 69.63 27.59
C LYS A 87 16.20 69.00 26.96
N VAL A 88 16.18 67.67 26.92
CA VAL A 88 15.01 66.83 26.66
C VAL A 88 14.74 66.06 27.94
N ASP A 89 13.54 66.21 28.51
CA ASP A 89 13.14 65.58 29.78
C ASP A 89 14.17 65.75 30.91
N GLY A 90 14.78 66.94 30.98
CA GLY A 90 15.78 67.30 32.00
C GLY A 90 17.21 66.85 31.72
N GLN A 91 17.45 66.01 30.71
CA GLN A 91 18.77 65.53 30.32
C GLN A 91 19.32 66.27 29.10
N ALA A 92 20.65 66.41 28.99
CA ALA A 92 21.27 67.12 27.88
C ALA A 92 21.05 66.41 26.54
N LEU A 93 20.52 67.11 25.54
CA LEU A 93 20.35 66.60 24.18
C LEU A 93 21.71 66.30 23.55
N ARG A 94 21.86 65.11 22.96
CA ARG A 94 23.07 64.71 22.23
C ARG A 94 22.69 64.03 20.92
N ILE A 95 23.50 64.24 19.88
CA ILE A 95 23.44 63.43 18.67
C ILE A 95 24.48 62.32 18.79
N SER A 96 24.07 61.08 18.53
CA SER A 96 24.95 59.92 18.51
C SER A 96 25.80 59.90 17.24
N ASP A 97 27.05 59.42 17.35
CA ASP A 97 27.93 59.16 16.20
C ASP A 97 27.56 57.84 15.47
N ASP A 98 26.68 57.06 16.08
CA ASP A 98 26.11 55.85 15.49
C ASP A 98 24.93 56.21 14.59
N ASN A 99 25.14 56.00 13.29
CA ASN A 99 24.12 56.19 12.27
C ASN A 99 23.31 54.91 12.13
N LEU A 100 22.00 55.03 12.30
CA LEU A 100 21.09 53.92 12.14
C LEU A 100 20.72 53.72 10.68
N MET A 101 20.58 52.47 10.26
CA MET A 101 20.13 52.11 8.93
C MET A 101 18.72 51.51 9.00
N PRO A 102 17.81 51.89 8.08
CA PRO A 102 16.55 51.19 7.90
C PRO A 102 16.78 49.72 7.54
N ARG A 103 16.10 48.83 8.25
CA ARG A 103 16.21 47.38 8.05
C ARG A 103 14.83 46.74 8.18
N LEU A 104 14.66 45.59 7.55
CA LEU A 104 13.41 44.84 7.60
C LEU A 104 13.65 43.46 8.21
N ARG A 105 12.77 43.06 9.12
CA ARG A 105 12.70 41.67 9.61
C ARG A 105 11.31 41.11 9.40
N VAL A 106 11.22 39.79 9.25
CA VAL A 106 9.95 39.08 9.17
C VAL A 106 9.85 38.23 10.43
N GLU A 107 8.75 38.36 11.16
CA GLU A 107 8.51 37.65 12.41
C GLU A 107 7.08 37.09 12.45
N PRO A 108 6.83 35.98 13.16
CA PRO A 108 5.47 35.48 13.36
C PRO A 108 4.67 36.43 14.26
N GLY A 109 3.47 36.79 13.81
CA GLY A 109 2.49 37.56 14.57
C GLY A 109 1.68 36.69 15.54
N THR A 110 0.75 37.30 16.29
CA THR A 110 -0.01 36.67 17.38
C THR A 110 -0.87 35.47 16.97
N ASN A 111 -1.23 35.35 15.69
CA ASN A 111 -2.08 34.27 15.17
C ASN A 111 -1.31 33.37 14.17
N GLY A 112 0.03 33.35 14.21
CA GLY A 112 0.86 32.56 13.29
C GLY A 112 1.04 33.14 11.88
N GLN A 113 0.31 34.21 11.54
CA GLN A 113 0.55 35.00 10.32
C GLN A 113 1.91 35.71 10.37
N MET A 114 2.64 35.77 9.27
CA MET A 114 3.92 36.48 9.22
C MET A 114 3.68 37.99 9.11
N ILE A 115 4.44 38.78 9.88
CA ILE A 115 4.46 40.24 9.81
C ILE A 115 5.86 40.71 9.42
N ALA A 116 5.93 41.71 8.55
CA ALA A 116 7.18 42.38 8.25
C ALA A 116 7.26 43.66 9.09
N VAL A 117 8.38 43.82 9.81
CA VAL A 117 8.61 44.94 10.72
C VAL A 117 9.82 45.73 10.24
N LEU A 118 9.57 46.99 9.90
CA LEU A 118 10.60 47.97 9.67
C LEU A 118 11.20 48.39 11.00
N GLY A 119 12.52 48.24 11.11
CA GLY A 119 13.30 48.70 12.25
C GLY A 119 14.48 49.53 11.80
N LEU A 120 15.28 49.91 12.79
CA LEU A 120 16.53 50.60 12.61
C LEU A 120 17.65 49.75 13.19
N LYS A 121 18.79 49.66 12.52
CA LYS A 121 19.95 48.89 12.99
C LYS A 121 21.18 49.78 13.04
N SER A 122 21.87 49.76 14.16
CA SER A 122 23.14 50.45 14.37
C SER A 122 24.29 49.76 13.61
N LYS A 123 25.44 50.44 13.54
CA LYS A 123 26.65 49.89 12.90
C LYS A 123 27.15 48.61 13.57
N ASP A 124 26.96 48.48 14.89
CA ASP A 124 27.32 47.27 15.66
C ASP A 124 26.28 46.13 15.54
N GLY A 125 25.18 46.38 14.83
CA GLY A 125 24.14 45.40 14.56
C GLY A 125 22.99 45.38 15.58
N THR A 126 22.98 46.26 16.57
CA THR A 126 21.88 46.39 17.53
C THR A 126 20.58 46.85 16.84
N TRP A 127 19.49 46.10 17.07
CA TRP A 127 18.18 46.43 16.53
C TRP A 127 17.45 47.43 17.44
N GLN A 128 16.82 48.42 16.81
CA GLN A 128 16.00 49.43 17.44
C GLN A 128 14.61 49.34 16.82
N ASP A 129 13.61 49.03 17.64
CA ASP A 129 12.22 49.09 17.21
C ASP A 129 11.81 50.56 17.07
N VAL A 130 11.29 50.94 15.90
CA VAL A 130 10.84 52.32 15.64
C VAL A 130 9.72 52.73 16.61
N ARG A 131 8.99 51.76 17.19
CA ARG A 131 7.94 51.98 18.20
C ARG A 131 8.49 52.38 19.56
N GLU A 132 9.75 52.08 19.88
CA GLU A 132 10.38 52.40 21.17
C GLU A 132 10.92 53.84 21.25
N GLY A 133 10.80 54.62 20.16
CA GLY A 133 11.29 55.99 20.11
C GLY A 133 10.46 56.86 19.17
N ARG A 134 10.97 58.05 18.86
CA ARG A 134 10.34 58.96 17.92
C ARG A 134 11.19 59.14 16.68
N LEU A 135 10.62 58.77 15.53
CA LEU A 135 11.18 59.12 14.22
C LEU A 135 10.55 60.43 13.72
N PHE A 136 11.39 61.35 13.25
CA PHE A 136 10.97 62.52 12.49
C PHE A 136 11.95 62.78 11.35
N ALA A 137 11.41 63.26 10.22
CA ALA A 137 12.20 63.43 9.01
C ALA A 137 11.86 64.73 8.26
N GLY A 138 12.91 65.27 7.63
CA GLY A 138 12.86 66.38 6.68
C GLY A 138 13.93 66.20 5.63
N SER A 139 14.87 67.14 5.52
CA SER A 139 16.09 66.96 4.72
C SER A 139 17.03 65.89 5.28
N GLN A 140 16.91 65.61 6.58
CA GLN A 140 17.60 64.54 7.30
C GLN A 140 16.55 63.84 8.19
N ALA A 141 16.75 62.55 8.48
CA ALA A 141 15.90 61.81 9.41
C ALA A 141 16.66 61.50 10.71
N TYR A 142 15.96 61.63 11.82
CA TYR A 142 16.47 61.30 13.16
C TYR A 142 15.51 60.35 13.87
N PHE A 143 16.09 59.41 14.62
CA PHE A 143 15.39 58.60 15.61
C PHE A 143 15.81 59.05 16.99
N MET A 144 14.87 59.56 17.80
CA MET A 144 15.13 59.96 19.17
C MET A 144 14.67 58.90 20.16
N ARG A 145 15.57 58.52 21.07
CA ARG A 145 15.31 57.66 22.22
C ARG A 145 15.75 58.39 23.48
N GLY A 146 14.79 58.84 24.27
CA GLY A 146 15.06 59.75 25.39
C GLY A 146 15.71 61.06 24.90
N ASN A 147 16.88 61.39 25.43
CA ASN A 147 17.66 62.60 25.10
C ASN A 147 18.72 62.39 24.02
N VAL A 148 18.80 61.20 23.41
CA VAL A 148 19.77 60.88 22.37
C VAL A 148 19.08 60.82 21.01
N ALA A 149 19.60 61.58 20.05
CA ALA A 149 19.17 61.58 18.66
C ALA A 149 20.16 60.79 17.80
N TYR A 150 19.66 59.79 17.10
CA TYR A 150 20.42 58.99 16.16
C TYR A 150 20.12 59.43 14.74
N THR A 151 21.15 59.66 13.93
CA THR A 151 20.97 60.01 12.53
C THR A 151 20.58 58.75 11.75
N ILE A 152 19.56 58.83 10.89
CA ILE A 152 19.16 57.71 10.04
C ILE A 152 19.78 57.89 8.64
N ALA A 153 20.52 56.88 8.20
CA ALA A 153 21.09 56.81 6.86
C ALA A 153 20.03 56.34 5.85
N SER A 154 19.32 57.29 5.23
CA SER A 154 18.27 57.02 4.25
C SER A 154 18.44 57.91 3.00
N PRO A 155 18.33 57.37 1.78
CA PRO A 155 18.36 58.15 0.54
C PRO A 155 17.13 59.06 0.35
N ALA A 156 15.98 58.67 0.92
CA ALA A 156 14.75 59.44 0.88
C ALA A 156 14.20 59.64 2.32
N PRO A 157 14.83 60.50 3.14
CA PRO A 157 14.46 60.68 4.54
C PRO A 157 12.97 61.00 4.75
N TRP A 158 12.36 61.81 3.87
CA TRP A 158 10.96 62.23 3.98
C TRP A 158 9.96 61.06 3.94
N GLU A 159 10.26 59.98 3.23
CA GLU A 159 9.40 58.78 3.12
C GLU A 159 9.36 57.99 4.45
N LEU A 160 10.39 58.06 5.29
CA LEU A 160 10.42 57.34 6.57
C LEU A 160 9.29 57.75 7.52
N THR A 161 8.76 58.97 7.38
CA THR A 161 7.61 59.44 8.18
C THR A 161 6.35 58.62 7.90
N ARG A 162 6.16 58.17 6.66
CA ARG A 162 5.04 57.29 6.27
C ARG A 162 5.17 55.95 6.99
N TRP A 163 6.36 55.36 6.94
CA TRP A 163 6.65 54.07 7.54
C TRP A 163 6.70 54.09 9.07
N ALA A 164 7.05 55.21 9.69
CA ALA A 164 7.03 55.33 11.14
C ALA A 164 5.62 55.26 11.74
N ARG A 165 4.57 55.57 10.96
CA ARG A 165 3.17 55.46 11.39
C ARG A 165 2.67 54.02 11.34
N GLU A 166 3.16 53.24 10.39
CA GLU A 166 2.82 51.83 10.18
C GLU A 166 4.12 51.01 10.01
N PRO A 167 4.92 50.86 11.09
CA PRO A 167 6.23 50.21 11.02
C PRO A 167 6.10 48.69 10.91
N SER A 168 4.95 48.15 11.27
CA SER A 168 4.60 46.75 11.09
C SER A 168 3.53 46.64 10.03
N MET A 169 3.78 45.81 9.05
CA MET A 169 2.80 45.46 8.03
C MET A 169 2.46 43.98 8.17
N MET A 170 1.16 43.69 8.19
CA MET A 170 0.74 42.32 7.94
C MET A 170 1.18 41.98 6.53
N LEU A 171 1.87 40.86 6.40
CA LEU A 171 1.99 40.24 5.09
C LEU A 171 0.63 39.59 4.85
N ASP A 172 -0.36 40.42 4.50
CA ASP A 172 -1.69 39.94 4.16
C ASP A 172 -1.61 39.43 2.72
N PHE A 173 -1.58 38.11 2.57
CA PHE A 173 -1.08 37.44 1.36
C PHE A 173 -2.07 37.41 0.19
N GLU A 174 -3.15 38.19 0.25
CA GLU A 174 -3.95 38.58 -0.92
C GLU A 174 -3.36 39.75 -1.71
N LEU A 175 -2.27 40.36 -1.22
CA LEU A 175 -1.56 41.40 -1.97
C LEU A 175 -1.14 40.85 -3.34
N SER A 176 -1.68 41.44 -4.40
CA SER A 176 -1.33 41.10 -5.77
C SER A 176 0.18 41.25 -6.00
N PRO A 177 0.77 40.53 -6.97
CA PRO A 177 2.20 40.67 -7.31
C PRO A 177 2.62 42.14 -7.46
N SER A 178 1.77 42.97 -8.07
CA SER A 178 2.01 44.40 -8.25
C SER A 178 2.06 45.18 -6.93
N ALA A 179 1.24 44.83 -5.95
CA ALA A 179 1.27 45.48 -4.64
C ALA A 179 2.57 45.15 -3.87
N ARG A 180 3.07 43.91 -4.03
CA ARG A 180 4.36 43.48 -3.48
C ARG A 180 5.55 44.17 -4.16
N ASP A 181 5.52 44.31 -5.48
CA ASP A 181 6.56 45.04 -6.23
C ASP A 181 6.61 46.52 -5.83
N ASN A 182 5.45 47.13 -5.61
CA ASN A 182 5.36 48.50 -5.11
C ASN A 182 5.94 48.64 -3.70
N LEU A 183 5.66 47.66 -2.83
CA LEU A 183 6.20 47.62 -1.47
C LEU A 183 7.74 47.51 -1.47
N VAL A 184 8.29 46.56 -2.22
CA VAL A 184 9.75 46.37 -2.35
C VAL A 184 10.41 47.66 -2.88
N ARG A 185 9.79 48.29 -3.88
CA ARG A 185 10.25 49.57 -4.43
C ARG A 185 10.23 50.68 -3.38
N ASP A 186 9.17 50.81 -2.60
CA ASP A 186 9.05 51.84 -1.57
C ASP A 186 10.04 51.63 -0.41
N LEU A 187 10.26 50.38 0.02
CA LEU A 187 11.29 50.03 1.02
C LEU A 187 12.72 50.28 0.49
N THR A 188 12.96 50.05 -0.81
CA THR A 188 14.25 50.35 -1.45
C THR A 188 14.54 51.85 -1.43
N LYS A 189 13.53 52.70 -1.69
CA LYS A 189 13.68 54.18 -1.65
C LYS A 189 14.13 54.69 -0.28
N VAL A 190 13.60 54.12 0.80
CA VAL A 190 13.99 54.52 2.17
C VAL A 190 15.32 53.94 2.62
N GLY A 191 15.97 53.09 1.81
CA GLY A 191 17.31 52.57 2.08
C GLY A 191 17.36 51.21 2.79
N VAL A 192 16.26 50.45 2.77
CA VAL A 192 16.30 49.03 3.22
C VAL A 192 17.18 48.24 2.23
N PRO A 193 18.17 47.48 2.69
CA PRO A 193 19.11 46.79 1.82
C PRO A 193 18.47 45.56 1.15
N ALA A 194 18.95 45.21 -0.04
CA ALA A 194 18.42 44.11 -0.85
C ALA A 194 18.36 42.77 -0.09
N GLU A 195 19.34 42.49 0.77
CA GLU A 195 19.39 41.27 1.61
C GLU A 195 18.20 41.13 2.57
N ASP A 196 17.63 42.25 3.03
CA ASP A 196 16.44 42.25 3.87
C ASP A 196 15.16 42.15 3.00
N LEU A 197 15.18 42.72 1.79
CA LEU A 197 14.05 42.69 0.85
C LEU A 197 13.80 41.32 0.23
N VAL A 198 14.84 40.49 0.05
CA VAL A 198 14.70 39.10 -0.41
C VAL A 198 13.77 38.29 0.52
N ARG A 199 13.65 38.67 1.79
CA ARG A 199 12.76 38.02 2.76
C ARG A 199 11.27 38.20 2.45
N LEU A 200 10.93 39.16 1.59
CA LEU A 200 9.57 39.38 1.09
C LEU A 200 9.28 38.60 -0.21
N ALA A 201 10.31 37.99 -0.81
CA ALA A 201 10.11 37.18 -2.00
C ALA A 201 9.30 35.94 -1.65
N VAL A 202 8.29 35.64 -2.47
CA VAL A 202 7.53 34.39 -2.38
C VAL A 202 8.02 33.47 -3.47
N ARG A 203 8.40 32.26 -3.08
CA ARG A 203 8.76 31.19 -4.01
C ARG A 203 7.64 30.16 -3.99
N ARG A 204 7.25 29.66 -5.16
CA ARG A 204 6.43 28.47 -5.29
C ARG A 204 7.35 27.28 -5.40
N GLU A 205 7.33 26.43 -4.39
CA GLU A 205 8.11 25.20 -4.38
C GLU A 205 7.16 24.04 -4.10
N PRO A 206 7.27 22.91 -4.84
CA PRO A 206 6.52 21.71 -4.50
C PRO A 206 6.97 21.18 -3.13
N PRO A 207 6.10 20.42 -2.43
CA PRO A 207 6.48 19.82 -1.17
C PRO A 207 7.66 18.86 -1.34
N ARG A 208 8.59 18.88 -0.39
CA ARG A 208 9.80 18.04 -0.40
C ARG A 208 9.48 16.57 -0.17
N ALA A 209 8.48 16.31 0.66
CA ALA A 209 7.98 14.97 0.97
C ALA A 209 6.55 15.03 1.51
N PHE A 210 5.88 13.89 1.48
CA PHE A 210 4.62 13.65 2.19
C PHE A 210 4.85 12.71 3.36
N TYR A 211 4.11 12.94 4.44
CA TYR A 211 4.11 12.13 5.65
C TYR A 211 2.69 11.64 5.92
N ALA A 212 2.51 10.33 5.98
CA ALA A 212 1.26 9.70 6.37
C ALA A 212 1.45 9.01 7.72
N THR A 213 0.79 9.51 8.76
CA THR A 213 0.87 8.96 10.11
C THR A 213 -0.41 8.21 10.44
N ILE A 214 -0.30 6.93 10.81
CA ILE A 214 -1.43 6.13 11.27
C ILE A 214 -1.80 6.59 12.69
N VAL A 215 -3.03 7.11 12.84
CA VAL A 215 -3.54 7.68 14.09
C VAL A 215 -4.29 6.64 14.92
N SER A 216 -5.04 5.75 14.25
CA SER A 216 -5.81 4.71 14.92
C SER A 216 -6.09 3.55 13.97
N VAL A 217 -6.19 2.35 14.53
CA VAL A 217 -6.61 1.12 13.83
C VAL A 217 -7.72 0.46 14.64
N ASP A 218 -8.79 0.03 13.97
CA ASP A 218 -9.95 -0.64 14.58
C ASP A 218 -10.25 -1.95 13.83
N PHE A 219 -10.31 -3.06 14.57
CA PHE A 219 -10.63 -4.40 14.06
C PHE A 219 -11.98 -4.95 14.58
N THR A 220 -12.78 -4.16 15.29
CA THR A 220 -14.01 -4.64 15.97
C THR A 220 -15.13 -5.07 15.03
N LYS A 221 -15.21 -4.47 13.83
CA LYS A 221 -16.20 -4.82 12.79
C LYS A 221 -15.50 -5.20 11.50
N GLU A 222 -14.98 -4.19 10.82
CA GLU A 222 -14.20 -4.31 9.59
C GLU A 222 -12.92 -3.51 9.82
N PRO A 223 -11.74 -4.04 9.41
CA PRO A 223 -10.47 -3.34 9.58
C PRO A 223 -10.59 -1.90 9.08
N THR A 224 -10.33 -0.94 9.95
CA THR A 224 -10.45 0.48 9.64
C THR A 224 -9.22 1.21 10.12
N VAL A 225 -8.63 2.02 9.24
CA VAL A 225 -7.41 2.77 9.48
C VAL A 225 -7.68 4.25 9.31
N ARG A 226 -7.23 5.06 10.27
CA ARG A 226 -7.21 6.51 10.17
C ARG A 226 -5.79 7.00 10.00
N ILE A 227 -5.56 7.86 9.02
CA ILE A 227 -4.27 8.51 8.78
C ILE A 227 -4.38 10.02 8.83
N LYS A 228 -3.35 10.68 9.34
CA LYS A 228 -3.12 12.11 9.18
C LYS A 228 -2.10 12.32 8.06
N LEU A 229 -2.38 13.24 7.15
CA LEU A 229 -1.50 13.56 6.03
C LEU A 229 -0.88 14.93 6.23
N GLU A 230 0.45 15.01 6.07
CA GLU A 230 1.23 16.25 6.15
C GLU A 230 2.18 16.35 4.94
N ALA A 231 2.43 17.58 4.48
CA ALA A 231 3.45 17.89 3.48
C ALA A 231 4.58 18.70 4.13
N ASP A 232 5.82 18.40 3.76
CA ASP A 232 6.99 19.20 4.13
C ASP A 232 7.21 20.31 3.11
N TYR A 233 7.04 21.54 3.56
CA TYR A 233 7.46 22.74 2.83
C TYR A 233 8.59 23.41 3.61
N ALA A 234 9.77 23.47 2.99
CA ALA A 234 10.96 24.14 3.56
C ALA A 234 11.39 23.67 4.97
N GLY A 235 11.08 22.44 5.36
CA GLY A 235 11.40 21.87 6.68
C GLY A 235 10.25 21.95 7.69
N GLU A 236 9.14 22.59 7.32
CA GLU A 236 7.94 22.70 8.15
C GLU A 236 6.86 21.73 7.66
N ARG A 237 6.32 20.93 8.58
CA ARG A 237 5.24 19.99 8.27
C ARG A 237 3.90 20.67 8.38
N VAL A 238 3.12 20.60 7.32
CA VAL A 238 1.80 21.21 7.27
C VAL A 238 0.74 20.20 6.92
N SER A 239 -0.33 20.17 7.70
CA SER A 239 -1.42 19.23 7.47
C SER A 239 -2.15 19.51 6.16
N ILE A 240 -2.44 18.44 5.43
CA ILE A 240 -3.26 18.44 4.22
C ILE A 240 -4.67 18.08 4.63
N GLU A 241 -5.43 19.07 5.08
CA GLU A 241 -6.84 18.92 5.40
C GLU A 241 -7.68 18.87 4.12
N GLY A 242 -8.90 18.34 4.17
CA GLY A 242 -9.84 18.25 3.05
C GLY A 242 -10.50 19.56 2.62
N GLN A 243 -10.05 20.72 3.13
CA GLN A 243 -10.43 22.05 2.65
C GLN A 243 -9.19 22.83 2.16
N ARG A 244 -9.41 23.92 1.41
CA ARG A 244 -8.32 24.83 1.06
C ARG A 244 -7.68 25.36 2.35
N PRO A 245 -6.34 25.32 2.46
CA PRO A 245 -5.69 25.78 3.67
C PRO A 245 -5.96 27.26 3.91
N VAL A 246 -6.11 27.64 5.18
CA VAL A 246 -6.35 29.03 5.62
C VAL A 246 -5.14 29.92 5.31
N SER A 247 -3.95 29.34 5.21
CA SER A 247 -2.71 30.00 4.80
C SER A 247 -2.04 29.26 3.65
N VAL A 248 -1.67 30.01 2.61
CA VAL A 248 -0.95 29.48 1.43
C VAL A 248 0.57 29.51 1.65
N HIS A 249 1.10 30.00 2.78
CA HIS A 249 2.55 30.16 2.96
C HIS A 249 3.04 29.44 4.21
N VAL A 250 4.21 28.80 4.11
CA VAL A 250 4.83 27.98 5.15
C VAL A 250 6.22 28.52 5.43
N ALA A 251 6.30 29.40 6.44
CA ALA A 251 7.55 29.81 7.08
C ALA A 251 8.62 30.48 6.18
N PRO A 252 9.70 31.01 6.78
CA PRO A 252 10.89 31.41 6.03
C PRO A 252 11.45 30.20 5.28
N ALA A 253 11.85 30.35 4.03
CA ALA A 253 12.55 29.33 3.26
C ALA A 253 13.75 28.80 4.07
N ALA A 254 14.15 27.54 3.87
CA ALA A 254 15.19 26.88 4.66
C ALA A 254 16.57 27.58 4.62
N ASP A 255 16.80 28.43 3.63
CA ASP A 255 17.98 29.30 3.47
C ASP A 255 17.83 30.68 4.15
N GLY A 256 16.68 30.95 4.79
CA GLY A 256 16.28 32.23 5.36
C GLY A 256 15.89 33.29 4.32
N GLN A 257 15.76 32.93 3.04
CA GLN A 257 15.59 33.86 1.92
C GLN A 257 14.19 33.86 1.31
N GLY A 258 13.18 34.24 2.10
CA GLY A 258 11.82 34.47 1.60
C GLY A 258 10.78 33.54 2.20
N LEU A 259 9.60 33.48 1.60
CA LEU A 259 8.47 32.67 2.04
C LEU A 259 8.15 31.61 0.99
N VAL A 260 7.77 30.41 1.41
CA VAL A 260 7.35 29.35 0.50
C VAL A 260 5.84 29.29 0.42
N GLU A 261 5.30 29.34 -0.80
CA GLU A 261 3.88 29.15 -1.10
C GLU A 261 3.56 27.66 -1.31
N ARG A 262 2.52 27.17 -0.63
CA ARG A 262 1.96 25.82 -0.76
C ARG A 262 1.49 25.59 -2.19
N ASP A 263 1.86 24.45 -2.75
CA ASP A 263 1.38 24.02 -4.05
C ASP A 263 -0.01 23.36 -3.91
N LEU A 264 -1.06 24.18 -4.01
CA LEU A 264 -2.43 23.73 -3.86
C LEU A 264 -2.86 22.71 -4.92
N LEU A 265 -2.24 22.73 -6.10
CA LEU A 265 -2.53 21.77 -7.17
C LEU A 265 -1.99 20.39 -6.80
N VAL A 266 -0.75 20.33 -6.32
CA VAL A 266 -0.13 19.09 -5.85
C VAL A 266 -0.90 18.52 -4.66
N GLU A 267 -1.30 19.35 -3.70
CA GLU A 267 -2.12 18.89 -2.56
C GLU A 267 -3.48 18.34 -3.00
N GLU A 268 -4.17 18.98 -3.95
CA GLU A 268 -5.44 18.47 -4.46
C GLU A 268 -5.27 17.15 -5.22
N ASN A 269 -4.20 17.01 -5.99
CA ASN A 269 -3.86 15.74 -6.64
C ASN A 269 -3.61 14.64 -5.60
N THR A 270 -2.93 14.96 -4.50
CA THR A 270 -2.72 14.03 -3.39
C THR A 270 -4.03 13.64 -2.71
N ARG A 271 -4.95 14.58 -2.46
CA ARG A 271 -6.30 14.27 -1.93
C ARG A 271 -7.09 13.39 -2.90
N ARG A 272 -6.98 13.66 -4.21
CA ARG A 272 -7.61 12.84 -5.25
C ARG A 272 -7.08 11.42 -5.23
N LEU A 273 -5.76 11.24 -5.16
CA LEU A 273 -5.13 9.94 -5.04
C LEU A 273 -5.67 9.15 -3.84
N LEU A 274 -5.76 9.78 -2.66
CA LEU A 274 -6.35 9.13 -1.48
C LEU A 274 -7.81 8.72 -1.70
N ARG A 275 -8.63 9.55 -2.37
CA ARG A 275 -10.01 9.18 -2.73
C ARG A 275 -10.05 7.99 -3.70
N ASP A 276 -9.17 7.97 -4.69
CA ASP A 276 -9.07 6.88 -5.67
C ASP A 276 -8.62 5.57 -4.99
N LEU A 277 -7.83 5.66 -3.92
CA LEU A 277 -7.44 4.55 -3.04
C LEU A 277 -8.53 4.16 -2.02
N GLY A 278 -9.68 4.82 -2.03
CA GLY A 278 -10.84 4.49 -1.19
C GLY A 278 -10.87 5.20 0.18
N PHE A 279 -9.98 6.16 0.43
CA PHE A 279 -10.04 6.95 1.66
C PHE A 279 -11.18 7.98 1.61
N ARG A 280 -11.79 8.21 2.78
CA ARG A 280 -12.78 9.28 3.03
C ARG A 280 -12.22 10.27 4.03
N PHE A 281 -12.44 11.56 3.80
CA PHE A 281 -11.97 12.60 4.71
C PHE A 281 -12.99 12.85 5.83
N GLU A 282 -12.54 12.80 7.09
CA GLU A 282 -13.30 13.06 8.30
C GLU A 282 -13.03 14.50 8.78
N ARG A 283 -14.07 15.34 8.78
CA ARG A 283 -13.91 16.78 9.07
C ARG A 283 -13.68 17.09 10.55
N THR A 284 -14.12 16.21 11.45
CA THR A 284 -14.08 16.46 12.89
C THR A 284 -12.67 16.47 13.46
N ASP A 285 -11.79 15.65 12.92
CA ASP A 285 -10.40 15.49 13.38
C ASP A 285 -9.36 15.68 12.27
N GLY A 286 -9.79 15.94 11.02
CA GLY A 286 -8.91 16.21 9.90
C GLY A 286 -8.20 14.96 9.37
N THR A 287 -8.73 13.76 9.62
CA THR A 287 -8.11 12.49 9.21
C THR A 287 -8.71 11.92 7.92
N PHE A 288 -7.96 11.02 7.29
CA PHE A 288 -8.45 10.19 6.18
C PHE A 288 -8.68 8.76 6.66
N ILE A 289 -9.83 8.20 6.33
CA ILE A 289 -10.32 6.91 6.82
C ILE A 289 -10.48 5.95 5.66
N VAL A 290 -9.93 4.75 5.78
CA VAL A 290 -10.14 3.63 4.86
C VAL A 290 -10.55 2.40 5.64
N SER A 291 -11.38 1.53 5.03
CA SER A 291 -11.89 0.31 5.65
C SER A 291 -11.70 -0.92 4.76
N GLY A 292 -11.79 -2.11 5.33
CA GLY A 292 -11.77 -3.39 4.62
C GLY A 292 -10.37 -3.81 4.18
N GLU A 293 -10.27 -4.45 3.01
CA GLU A 293 -8.99 -4.93 2.49
C GLU A 293 -8.00 -3.80 2.19
N GLN A 294 -8.50 -2.63 1.80
CA GLN A 294 -7.64 -1.46 1.58
C GLN A 294 -6.99 -0.99 2.89
N ALA A 295 -7.69 -1.09 4.02
CA ALA A 295 -7.10 -0.80 5.32
C ALA A 295 -5.99 -1.78 5.68
N LEU A 296 -6.16 -3.07 5.41
CA LEU A 296 -5.11 -4.08 5.59
C LEU A 296 -3.91 -3.82 4.67
N ARG A 297 -4.15 -3.42 3.41
CA ARG A 297 -3.09 -3.08 2.44
C ARG A 297 -2.29 -1.83 2.83
N VAL A 298 -2.88 -0.89 3.57
CA VAL A 298 -2.19 0.28 4.14
C VAL A 298 -1.32 -0.12 5.33
N LEU A 299 -1.81 -1.04 6.17
CA LEU A 299 -1.08 -1.53 7.34
C LEU A 299 0.06 -2.47 6.96
N ASP A 300 -0.11 -3.25 5.89
CA ASP A 300 0.91 -4.16 5.38
C ASP A 300 2.20 -3.38 5.03
N PRO A 301 3.34 -3.70 5.66
CA PRO A 301 4.63 -3.06 5.35
C PRO A 301 5.07 -3.25 3.90
N LYS A 302 4.63 -4.34 3.24
CA LYS A 302 4.89 -4.63 1.82
C LYS A 302 3.73 -4.24 0.91
N GLY A 303 2.65 -3.70 1.47
CA GLY A 303 1.51 -3.23 0.71
C GLY A 303 1.87 -2.00 -0.12
N ASP A 304 1.27 -1.90 -1.28
CA ASP A 304 1.41 -0.83 -2.27
C ASP A 304 0.22 0.14 -2.24
N ALA A 305 -0.49 0.22 -1.11
CA ALA A 305 -1.66 1.08 -0.96
C ALA A 305 -1.30 2.56 -0.99
N LEU A 306 -0.16 2.96 -0.42
CA LEU A 306 0.32 4.33 -0.42
C LEU A 306 1.60 4.43 -1.26
N PRO A 307 1.89 5.59 -1.88
CA PRO A 307 3.06 5.71 -2.74
C PRO A 307 4.39 5.51 -2.00
N ASP A 308 5.31 4.78 -2.61
CA ASP A 308 6.61 4.43 -2.01
C ASP A 308 7.49 5.65 -1.64
N TYR A 309 7.23 6.80 -2.27
CA TYR A 309 7.96 8.05 -1.98
C TYR A 309 7.36 8.82 -0.79
N TRP A 310 6.32 8.30 -0.14
CA TRP A 310 5.76 8.87 1.09
C TRP A 310 6.46 8.28 2.32
N ASN A 311 6.66 9.11 3.33
CA ASN A 311 7.12 8.66 4.63
C ASN A 311 5.91 8.18 5.44
N ILE A 312 5.77 6.87 5.58
CA ILE A 312 4.63 6.26 6.30
C ILE A 312 5.06 5.93 7.72
N ASP A 313 4.51 6.65 8.70
CA ASP A 313 4.65 6.34 10.12
C ASP A 313 3.50 5.43 10.56
N ARG A 314 3.82 4.14 10.75
CA ARG A 314 2.83 3.11 11.10
C ARG A 314 2.61 2.98 12.62
N GLY A 315 3.42 3.62 13.46
CA GLY A 315 3.31 3.60 14.92
C GLY A 315 3.27 2.19 15.55
N GLU A 316 2.87 2.12 16.83
CA GLU A 316 2.73 0.85 17.58
C GLU A 316 1.43 0.07 17.28
N HIS A 317 0.53 0.64 16.47
CA HIS A 317 -0.84 0.13 16.30
C HIS A 317 -0.98 -0.85 15.12
N THR A 318 0.14 -1.32 14.56
CA THR A 318 0.15 -2.18 13.37
C THR A 318 0.09 -3.65 13.79
N PRO A 319 -0.87 -4.45 13.29
CA PRO A 319 -0.89 -5.88 13.57
C PRO A 319 0.33 -6.56 12.95
N VAL A 320 0.66 -7.75 13.44
CA VAL A 320 1.75 -8.55 12.87
C VAL A 320 1.32 -9.08 11.50
N PHE A 321 2.09 -8.77 10.47
CA PHE A 321 1.96 -9.36 9.13
C PHE A 321 3.00 -10.47 8.95
N ARG A 322 2.54 -11.70 8.75
CA ARG A 322 3.40 -12.84 8.42
C ARG A 322 3.72 -12.85 6.93
N ARG A 323 4.86 -13.45 6.56
CA ARG A 323 5.34 -13.46 5.18
C ARG A 323 4.49 -14.30 4.25
N ASP A 324 4.24 -15.55 4.63
CA ASP A 324 3.52 -16.50 3.81
C ASP A 324 3.05 -17.70 4.65
N LEU A 325 2.21 -18.51 4.04
CA LEU A 325 1.82 -19.83 4.51
C LEU A 325 2.40 -20.89 3.57
N ASN A 326 2.70 -22.07 4.10
CA ASN A 326 3.07 -23.24 3.33
C ASN A 326 2.11 -24.39 3.63
N VAL A 327 1.71 -25.12 2.60
CA VAL A 327 0.93 -26.35 2.79
C VAL A 327 1.90 -27.49 3.07
N ARG A 328 1.63 -28.30 4.09
CA ARG A 328 2.24 -29.61 4.27
C ARG A 328 1.20 -30.68 3.94
N ALA A 329 1.57 -31.62 3.08
CA ALA A 329 0.77 -32.79 2.81
C ALA A 329 1.57 -34.05 3.11
N ARG A 330 1.01 -34.94 3.93
CA ARG A 330 1.55 -36.27 4.21
C ARG A 330 0.61 -37.31 3.63
N VAL A 331 1.16 -38.20 2.82
CA VAL A 331 0.39 -39.23 2.11
C VAL A 331 0.70 -40.61 2.67
N GLN A 332 -0.33 -41.44 2.81
CA GLN A 332 -0.23 -42.84 3.16
C GLN A 332 -1.13 -43.67 2.25
N LEU A 333 -0.58 -44.74 1.67
CA LEU A 333 -1.36 -45.72 0.94
C LEU A 333 -2.11 -46.63 1.92
N LEU A 334 -3.43 -46.72 1.80
CA LEU A 334 -4.26 -47.67 2.55
C LEU A 334 -4.50 -48.92 1.71
N GLU A 335 -3.55 -49.85 1.71
CA GLU A 335 -3.55 -51.05 0.87
C GLU A 335 -4.86 -51.84 0.94
N GLU A 336 -5.41 -52.06 2.13
CA GLU A 336 -6.63 -52.83 2.34
C GLU A 336 -7.84 -52.26 1.58
N ARG A 337 -7.90 -50.93 1.44
CA ARG A 337 -9.03 -50.20 0.83
C ARG A 337 -8.75 -49.74 -0.60
N GLY A 338 -7.51 -49.81 -1.07
CA GLY A 338 -7.13 -49.26 -2.38
C GLY A 338 -7.37 -47.75 -2.47
N LEU A 339 -7.24 -47.05 -1.35
CA LEU A 339 -7.42 -45.60 -1.25
C LEU A 339 -6.13 -44.98 -0.75
N ILE A 340 -5.97 -43.69 -1.04
CA ILE A 340 -4.88 -42.90 -0.49
C ILE A 340 -5.45 -42.04 0.63
N ASP A 341 -4.83 -42.12 1.79
CA ASP A 341 -5.06 -41.20 2.90
C ASP A 341 -4.09 -40.03 2.80
N ILE A 342 -4.63 -38.83 2.77
CA ILE A 342 -3.85 -37.60 2.75
C ILE A 342 -4.15 -36.85 4.03
N GLN A 343 -3.12 -36.64 4.82
CA GLN A 343 -3.13 -35.75 5.99
C GLN A 343 -2.57 -34.40 5.56
N LEU A 344 -3.26 -33.34 5.92
CA LEU A 344 -2.97 -31.97 5.51
C LEU A 344 -2.67 -31.11 6.73
N GLY A 345 -1.68 -30.26 6.60
CA GLY A 345 -1.31 -29.23 7.56
C GLY A 345 -0.92 -27.94 6.84
N VAL A 346 -0.89 -26.83 7.56
CA VAL A 346 -0.53 -25.52 7.01
C VAL A 346 0.42 -24.80 7.96
N ASP A 347 1.66 -24.61 7.54
CA ASP A 347 2.68 -23.93 8.33
C ASP A 347 2.74 -22.46 8.02
N ALA A 348 2.90 -21.63 9.06
CA ALA A 348 3.40 -20.29 8.86
C ALA A 348 4.90 -20.32 8.53
N VAL A 349 5.33 -19.45 7.62
CA VAL A 349 6.74 -19.26 7.28
C VAL A 349 7.30 -18.07 8.07
N ARG A 350 8.45 -18.25 8.72
CA ARG A 350 9.17 -17.21 9.45
C ARG A 350 9.74 -16.14 8.50
N GLU A 351 10.18 -15.01 9.06
CA GLU A 351 10.83 -13.94 8.28
C GLU A 351 12.13 -14.39 7.57
N ASN A 352 12.81 -15.41 8.03
CA ASN A 352 13.99 -15.96 7.34
C ASN A 352 13.64 -16.99 6.25
N GLY A 353 12.36 -17.28 6.03
CA GLY A 353 11.90 -18.29 5.07
C GLY A 353 11.85 -19.71 5.62
N GLU A 354 12.21 -19.93 6.88
CA GLU A 354 12.11 -21.25 7.51
C GLU A 354 10.68 -21.54 7.99
N PRO A 355 10.21 -22.81 7.87
CA PRO A 355 8.95 -23.22 8.46
C PRO A 355 8.96 -22.99 9.98
N VAL A 356 7.82 -22.60 10.55
CA VAL A 356 7.64 -22.66 12.01
C VAL A 356 7.54 -24.13 12.42
N ASN A 357 8.61 -24.67 13.01
CA ASN A 357 8.78 -26.09 13.36
C ASN A 357 7.97 -26.53 14.60
N ASP A 358 6.87 -25.84 14.93
CA ASP A 358 6.03 -26.13 16.09
C ASP A 358 4.65 -26.57 15.60
N ASP A 359 4.44 -27.88 15.51
CA ASP A 359 3.21 -28.50 15.01
C ASP A 359 1.96 -28.07 15.82
N GLN A 360 2.12 -27.68 17.10
CA GLN A 360 1.04 -27.16 17.95
C GLN A 360 0.64 -25.74 17.54
N LEU A 361 1.62 -24.88 17.25
CA LEU A 361 1.37 -23.51 16.81
C LEU A 361 0.73 -23.46 15.40
N VAL A 362 1.03 -24.45 14.55
CA VAL A 362 0.56 -24.58 13.17
C VAL A 362 -0.91 -24.98 13.09
N GLN A 363 -1.35 -25.97 13.87
CA GLN A 363 -2.76 -26.40 13.90
C GLN A 363 -3.70 -25.33 14.47
N GLU A 364 -3.17 -24.44 15.30
CA GLU A 364 -3.96 -23.38 15.93
C GLU A 364 -4.16 -22.15 15.02
N LEU A 365 -3.38 -21.97 13.94
CA LEU A 365 -3.36 -20.71 13.21
C LEU A 365 -4.55 -20.46 12.27
N VAL A 366 -5.04 -21.42 11.48
CA VAL A 366 -6.29 -21.33 10.69
C VAL A 366 -6.72 -22.74 10.25
N GLY A 367 -8.01 -23.08 10.35
CA GLY A 367 -8.53 -24.37 9.88
C GLY A 367 -8.64 -24.47 8.35
N MET A 368 -8.50 -25.68 7.78
CA MET A 368 -8.60 -25.91 6.33
C MET A 368 -9.92 -25.36 5.72
N LYS A 369 -11.04 -25.50 6.43
CA LYS A 369 -12.34 -24.98 5.99
C LYS A 369 -12.36 -23.46 5.84
N GLU A 370 -11.69 -22.74 6.74
CA GLU A 370 -11.60 -21.28 6.71
C GLU A 370 -10.71 -20.83 5.55
N LEU A 371 -9.62 -21.56 5.28
CA LEU A 371 -8.75 -21.30 4.12
C LEU A 371 -9.48 -21.51 2.80
N LEU A 372 -10.28 -22.57 2.67
CA LEU A 372 -11.10 -22.80 1.47
C LEU A 372 -12.18 -21.73 1.31
N THR A 373 -12.82 -21.32 2.41
CA THR A 373 -13.79 -20.22 2.41
C THR A 373 -13.14 -18.89 2.01
N TRP A 374 -11.94 -18.62 2.53
CA TRP A 374 -11.14 -17.46 2.16
C TRP A 374 -10.75 -17.49 0.67
N LEU A 375 -10.27 -18.63 0.18
CA LEU A 375 -9.89 -18.83 -1.22
C LEU A 375 -11.07 -18.55 -2.16
N ALA A 376 -12.26 -19.05 -1.80
CA ALA A 376 -13.51 -18.80 -2.54
C ALA A 376 -13.96 -17.33 -2.46
N SER A 377 -13.69 -16.63 -1.35
CA SER A 377 -14.05 -15.22 -1.19
C SER A 377 -13.25 -14.27 -2.07
N GLY A 378 -12.09 -14.70 -2.60
CA GLY A 378 -11.21 -13.89 -3.43
C GLY A 378 -10.44 -12.80 -2.68
N LYS A 379 -10.52 -12.78 -1.34
CA LYS A 379 -9.79 -11.85 -0.48
C LYS A 379 -8.28 -12.02 -0.62
N GLN A 380 -7.55 -10.92 -0.47
CA GLN A 380 -6.09 -10.90 -0.50
C GLN A 380 -5.47 -11.37 0.82
N TYR A 381 -6.07 -11.00 1.94
CA TYR A 381 -5.56 -11.25 3.28
C TYR A 381 -6.40 -12.30 4.01
N VAL A 382 -5.74 -13.15 4.80
CA VAL A 382 -6.38 -14.05 5.76
C VAL A 382 -5.91 -13.69 7.17
N GLN A 383 -6.87 -13.65 8.10
CA GLN A 383 -6.60 -13.46 9.52
C GLN A 383 -6.36 -14.82 10.16
N LEU A 384 -5.28 -14.94 10.94
CA LEU A 384 -4.96 -16.13 11.70
C LEU A 384 -5.56 -16.04 13.11
N SER A 385 -5.72 -17.17 13.80
CA SER A 385 -6.33 -17.28 15.13
C SER A 385 -5.59 -16.51 16.21
N ASP A 386 -4.30 -16.22 16.02
CA ASP A 386 -3.49 -15.40 16.91
C ASP A 386 -3.69 -13.88 16.68
N GLY A 387 -4.56 -13.51 15.74
CA GLY A 387 -4.86 -12.12 15.36
C GLY A 387 -3.90 -11.53 14.33
N SER A 388 -2.87 -12.26 13.90
CA SER A 388 -1.97 -11.84 12.82
C SER A 388 -2.60 -11.98 11.44
N PHE A 389 -2.05 -11.29 10.44
CA PHE A 389 -2.52 -11.34 9.06
C PHE A 389 -1.44 -11.87 8.13
N VAL A 390 -1.85 -12.49 7.03
CA VAL A 390 -0.95 -12.90 5.95
C VAL A 390 -1.61 -12.63 4.60
N ALA A 391 -0.81 -12.21 3.63
CA ALA A 391 -1.18 -12.15 2.22
C ALA A 391 -0.55 -13.36 1.52
N PRO A 392 -1.27 -14.49 1.38
CA PRO A 392 -0.65 -15.73 0.92
C PRO A 392 -0.16 -15.61 -0.52
N SER A 393 0.97 -16.27 -0.80
CA SER A 393 1.58 -16.23 -2.13
C SER A 393 0.71 -16.91 -3.19
N ALA A 394 1.00 -16.61 -4.46
CA ALA A 394 0.38 -17.30 -5.59
C ALA A 394 0.62 -18.81 -5.54
N ARG A 395 1.79 -19.23 -5.03
CA ARG A 395 2.15 -20.64 -4.81
C ARG A 395 1.21 -21.29 -3.80
N PHE A 396 1.04 -20.70 -2.62
CA PHE A 396 0.12 -21.21 -1.61
C PHE A 396 -1.32 -21.33 -2.12
N ARG A 397 -1.81 -20.30 -2.85
CA ARG A 397 -3.15 -20.33 -3.45
C ARG A 397 -3.31 -21.48 -4.46
N ARG A 398 -2.29 -21.78 -5.27
CA ARG A 398 -2.31 -22.93 -6.19
C ARG A 398 -2.34 -24.25 -5.43
N SER A 399 -1.51 -24.41 -4.41
CA SER A 399 -1.49 -25.62 -3.56
C SER A 399 -2.84 -25.89 -2.92
N LEU A 400 -3.49 -24.85 -2.36
CA LEU A 400 -4.85 -25.00 -1.80
C LEU A 400 -5.90 -25.39 -2.84
N ARG A 401 -5.83 -24.87 -4.07
CA ARG A 401 -6.76 -25.28 -5.15
C ARG A 401 -6.59 -26.74 -5.53
N LEU A 402 -5.35 -27.22 -5.63
CA LEU A 402 -5.08 -28.63 -5.90
C LEU A 402 -5.63 -29.54 -4.78
N LEU A 403 -5.59 -29.08 -3.53
CA LEU A 403 -6.22 -29.79 -2.40
C LEU A 403 -7.75 -29.76 -2.47
N GLU A 404 -8.34 -28.63 -2.85
CA GLU A 404 -9.79 -28.52 -3.09
C GLU A 404 -10.24 -29.48 -4.21
N ASP A 405 -9.47 -29.58 -5.30
CA ASP A 405 -9.72 -30.50 -6.41
C ASP A 405 -9.63 -31.98 -5.99
N LEU A 406 -8.82 -32.30 -4.97
CA LEU A 406 -8.78 -33.62 -4.34
C LEU A 406 -9.98 -33.90 -3.43
N GLY A 407 -10.88 -32.94 -3.24
CA GLY A 407 -12.01 -33.04 -2.31
C GLY A 407 -11.59 -32.91 -0.85
N ALA A 408 -10.42 -32.30 -0.57
CA ALA A 408 -10.02 -32.03 0.80
C ALA A 408 -10.96 -30.98 1.41
N THR A 409 -11.85 -31.43 2.30
CA THR A 409 -12.78 -30.56 3.04
C THR A 409 -12.37 -30.37 4.50
N ALA A 410 -11.35 -31.13 4.93
CA ALA A 410 -10.79 -31.16 6.27
C ALA A 410 -9.28 -31.43 6.21
N GLU A 411 -8.64 -31.54 7.36
CA GLU A 411 -7.22 -31.91 7.52
C GLU A 411 -6.90 -33.35 7.07
N ARG A 412 -7.92 -34.10 6.64
CA ARG A 412 -7.77 -35.46 6.13
C ARG A 412 -8.67 -35.67 4.92
N ALA A 413 -8.14 -36.27 3.87
CA ALA A 413 -8.87 -36.63 2.66
C ALA A 413 -8.56 -38.07 2.26
N LEU A 414 -9.61 -38.85 1.97
CA LEU A 414 -9.47 -40.16 1.33
C LEU A 414 -9.70 -39.98 -0.17
N VAL A 415 -8.67 -40.22 -0.97
CA VAL A 415 -8.74 -40.01 -2.41
C VAL A 415 -8.51 -41.29 -3.19
N SER A 416 -9.05 -41.33 -4.40
CA SER A 416 -8.77 -42.39 -5.34
C SER A 416 -7.30 -42.35 -5.76
N PRO A 417 -6.66 -43.52 -5.94
CA PRO A 417 -5.35 -43.60 -6.58
C PRO A 417 -5.24 -42.96 -7.96
N LEU A 418 -6.36 -42.78 -8.68
CA LEU A 418 -6.40 -42.06 -9.94
C LEU A 418 -5.97 -40.59 -9.80
N CYS A 419 -6.02 -40.03 -8.59
CA CYS A 419 -5.59 -38.67 -8.30
C CYS A 419 -4.06 -38.51 -8.12
N VAL A 420 -3.26 -39.55 -8.41
CA VAL A 420 -1.80 -39.52 -8.27
C VAL A 420 -1.14 -38.35 -9.02
N GLY A 421 -1.71 -37.94 -10.17
CA GLY A 421 -1.23 -36.77 -10.91
C GLY A 421 -1.39 -35.45 -10.14
N ILE A 422 -2.50 -35.27 -9.41
CA ILE A 422 -2.74 -34.09 -8.58
C ILE A 422 -1.83 -34.14 -7.34
N LEU A 423 -1.66 -35.32 -6.74
CA LEU A 423 -0.72 -35.52 -5.63
C LEU A 423 0.70 -35.11 -6.01
N ARG A 424 1.16 -35.46 -7.22
CA ARG A 424 2.44 -35.02 -7.74
C ARG A 424 2.52 -33.50 -7.90
N ALA A 425 1.49 -32.87 -8.47
CA ALA A 425 1.44 -31.43 -8.60
C ALA A 425 1.52 -30.72 -7.24
N ILE A 426 0.88 -31.29 -6.20
CA ILE A 426 1.01 -30.82 -4.82
C ILE A 426 2.45 -31.02 -4.31
N GLY A 427 3.09 -32.15 -4.63
CA GLY A 427 4.50 -32.36 -4.28
C GLY A 427 5.43 -31.34 -4.89
N ASP A 428 5.24 -30.99 -6.17
CA ASP A 428 6.03 -29.98 -6.87
C ASP A 428 5.81 -28.57 -6.27
N GLU A 429 4.57 -28.25 -5.85
CA GLU A 429 4.21 -26.92 -5.33
C GLU A 429 4.36 -26.77 -3.81
N ALA A 430 4.24 -27.80 -2.98
CA ALA A 430 4.14 -27.67 -1.52
C ALA A 430 5.14 -28.55 -0.75
N GLY A 431 5.73 -29.54 -1.42
CA GLY A 431 6.43 -30.64 -0.77
C GLY A 431 5.44 -31.69 -0.27
N LEU A 432 5.58 -32.91 -0.77
CA LEU A 432 4.77 -34.06 -0.37
C LEU A 432 5.63 -35.01 0.46
N ALA A 433 5.27 -35.18 1.74
CA ALA A 433 5.88 -36.19 2.58
C ALA A 433 5.12 -37.52 2.42
N THR A 434 5.84 -38.63 2.46
CA THR A 434 5.23 -39.96 2.50
C THR A 434 5.28 -40.51 3.92
N ALA A 435 4.26 -41.27 4.32
CA ALA A 435 4.19 -41.82 5.66
C ALA A 435 5.19 -42.95 5.91
N ASP A 436 5.52 -43.70 4.87
CA ASP A 436 6.42 -44.84 4.86
C ASP A 436 7.11 -44.98 3.48
N GLU A 437 8.12 -45.86 3.40
CA GLU A 437 8.88 -46.12 2.17
C GLU A 437 8.04 -46.86 1.12
N ALA A 438 7.02 -47.63 1.54
CA ALA A 438 6.12 -48.33 0.64
C ALA A 438 5.27 -47.34 -0.17
N THR A 439 4.67 -46.35 0.49
CA THR A 439 3.92 -45.25 -0.14
C THR A 439 4.80 -44.44 -1.08
N LYS A 440 6.07 -44.25 -0.71
CA LYS A 440 7.04 -43.56 -1.56
C LYS A 440 7.38 -44.34 -2.82
N ALA A 441 7.72 -45.62 -2.68
CA ALA A 441 7.98 -46.49 -3.82
C ALA A 441 6.76 -46.59 -4.75
N TRP A 442 5.55 -46.65 -4.17
CA TRP A 442 4.29 -46.63 -4.92
C TRP A 442 4.09 -45.35 -5.72
N LEU A 443 4.29 -44.17 -5.09
CA LEU A 443 4.22 -42.88 -5.77
C LEU A 443 5.28 -42.76 -6.86
N ASP A 444 6.52 -43.20 -6.59
CA ASP A 444 7.63 -43.14 -7.55
C ASP A 444 7.35 -44.03 -8.77
N GLU A 445 6.85 -45.26 -8.58
CA GLU A 445 6.50 -46.18 -9.66
C GLU A 445 5.44 -45.55 -10.59
N LEU A 446 4.34 -45.03 -10.01
CA LEU A 446 3.23 -44.45 -10.78
C LEU A 446 3.51 -43.06 -11.35
N SER A 447 4.42 -42.30 -10.72
CA SER A 447 4.80 -40.97 -11.16
C SER A 447 5.97 -40.97 -12.15
N SER A 448 6.70 -42.09 -12.25
CA SER A 448 7.83 -42.22 -13.15
C SER A 448 7.37 -42.09 -14.60
N SER A 449 8.14 -41.34 -15.40
CA SER A 449 7.97 -41.32 -16.86
C SER A 449 8.58 -42.57 -17.53
N ASN A 450 9.00 -43.56 -16.73
CA ASN A 450 9.63 -44.77 -17.19
C ASN A 450 8.58 -45.79 -17.66
N ALA A 451 9.03 -46.76 -18.46
CA ALA A 451 8.17 -47.86 -18.85
C ALA A 451 7.69 -48.64 -17.61
N PRO A 452 6.43 -49.13 -17.61
CA PRO A 452 5.92 -49.97 -16.54
C PRO A 452 6.83 -51.21 -16.34
N PRO A 453 6.90 -51.76 -15.11
CA PRO A 453 7.72 -52.94 -14.87
C PRO A 453 7.32 -54.11 -15.75
N VAL A 454 8.32 -54.80 -16.32
CA VAL A 454 8.11 -55.93 -17.23
C VAL A 454 7.34 -57.04 -16.50
N ALA A 455 6.15 -57.36 -17.01
CA ALA A 455 5.32 -58.44 -16.53
C ALA A 455 5.82 -59.78 -17.07
N THR A 456 5.66 -60.83 -16.26
CA THR A 456 5.87 -62.19 -16.75
C THR A 456 4.67 -62.60 -17.62
N PRO A 457 4.88 -62.99 -18.89
CA PRO A 457 3.78 -63.49 -19.72
C PRO A 457 3.13 -64.72 -19.08
N PRO A 458 1.79 -64.87 -19.17
CA PRO A 458 1.10 -66.02 -18.58
C PRO A 458 1.52 -67.32 -19.26
N LYS A 459 1.70 -68.38 -18.45
CA LYS A 459 2.23 -69.68 -18.93
C LYS A 459 1.37 -70.30 -20.03
N ASP A 460 0.05 -70.15 -19.91
CA ASP A 460 -0.93 -70.78 -20.80
C ASP A 460 -1.34 -69.88 -21.99
N LEU A 461 -0.61 -68.79 -22.25
CA LEU A 461 -0.87 -67.96 -23.42
C LEU A 461 -0.47 -68.71 -24.70
N ASN A 462 -1.45 -69.02 -25.54
CA ASN A 462 -1.22 -69.70 -26.80
C ASN A 462 -0.90 -68.69 -27.92
N GLY A 463 0.36 -68.27 -27.97
CA GLY A 463 0.91 -67.34 -28.95
C GLY A 463 1.97 -66.41 -28.36
N THR A 464 2.61 -65.59 -29.20
CA THR A 464 3.59 -64.60 -28.76
C THR A 464 3.02 -63.19 -28.93
N LEU A 465 3.00 -62.41 -27.85
CA LEU A 465 2.63 -61.00 -27.91
C LEU A 465 3.69 -60.22 -28.68
N ARG A 466 3.25 -59.28 -29.53
CA ARG A 466 4.16 -58.30 -30.16
C ARG A 466 4.72 -57.36 -29.09
N ASP A 467 5.87 -56.73 -29.33
CA ASP A 467 6.55 -55.87 -28.35
C ASP A 467 5.66 -54.77 -27.76
N TYR A 468 4.79 -54.16 -28.57
CA TYR A 468 3.85 -53.15 -28.07
C TYR A 468 2.70 -53.77 -27.24
N GLN A 469 2.27 -54.99 -27.55
CA GLN A 469 1.25 -55.72 -26.79
C GLN A 469 1.82 -56.22 -25.45
N ALA A 470 3.09 -56.64 -25.44
CA ALA A 470 3.81 -56.97 -24.22
C ALA A 470 3.91 -55.75 -23.30
N ARG A 471 4.27 -54.57 -23.84
CA ARG A 471 4.24 -53.31 -23.07
C ARG A 471 2.84 -52.94 -22.56
N GLY A 472 1.80 -53.22 -23.35
CA GLY A 472 0.41 -53.08 -22.91
C GLY A 472 0.08 -54.01 -21.72
N LEU A 473 0.54 -55.27 -21.77
CA LEU A 473 0.42 -56.21 -20.66
C LEU A 473 1.21 -55.76 -19.42
N ASP A 474 2.41 -55.20 -19.59
CA ASP A 474 3.21 -54.63 -18.50
C ASP A 474 2.42 -53.54 -17.76
N TRP A 475 1.83 -52.61 -18.52
CA TRP A 475 0.98 -51.55 -17.99
C TRP A 475 -0.27 -52.09 -17.29
N LEU A 476 -1.00 -53.01 -17.93
CA LEU A 476 -2.20 -53.63 -17.34
C LEU A 476 -1.88 -54.40 -16.05
N SER A 477 -0.73 -55.07 -16.00
CA SER A 477 -0.27 -55.81 -14.82
C SER A 477 0.12 -54.86 -13.69
N MET A 478 0.76 -53.73 -14.01
CA MET A 478 1.04 -52.65 -13.04
C MET A 478 -0.25 -52.09 -12.45
N LEU A 479 -1.26 -51.78 -13.29
CA LEU A 479 -2.56 -51.32 -12.80
C LEU A 479 -3.20 -52.34 -11.86
N HIS A 480 -3.19 -53.61 -12.25
CA HIS A 480 -3.77 -54.68 -11.46
C HIS A 480 -3.11 -54.79 -10.06
N ARG A 481 -1.77 -54.80 -10.03
CA ARG A 481 -0.97 -54.89 -8.80
C ARG A 481 -1.26 -53.74 -7.84
N HIS A 482 -1.43 -52.54 -8.37
CA HIS A 482 -1.70 -51.31 -7.61
C HIS A 482 -3.19 -51.05 -7.38
N ARG A 483 -4.05 -52.02 -7.68
CA ARG A 483 -5.51 -51.92 -7.52
C ARG A 483 -6.16 -50.79 -8.33
N LEU A 484 -5.51 -50.36 -9.40
CA LEU A 484 -5.95 -49.28 -10.28
C LEU A 484 -6.92 -49.79 -11.35
N THR A 485 -7.61 -48.84 -11.97
CA THR A 485 -8.45 -49.02 -13.14
C THR A 485 -7.86 -48.22 -14.30
N GLY A 486 -8.27 -48.51 -15.54
CA GLY A 486 -7.66 -47.85 -16.69
C GLY A 486 -8.45 -47.94 -17.99
N ILE A 487 -8.01 -47.14 -18.96
CA ILE A 487 -8.50 -47.13 -20.34
C ILE A 487 -7.36 -47.62 -21.23
N LEU A 488 -7.49 -48.82 -21.82
CA LEU A 488 -6.60 -49.28 -22.88
C LEU A 488 -7.05 -48.67 -24.21
N ALA A 489 -6.41 -47.57 -24.57
CA ALA A 489 -6.78 -46.71 -25.68
C ALA A 489 -6.01 -46.98 -27.00
N ASP A 490 -5.55 -48.22 -27.20
CA ASP A 490 -4.83 -48.60 -28.43
C ASP A 490 -5.70 -48.49 -29.68
N ASP A 491 -5.10 -48.11 -30.82
CA ASP A 491 -5.78 -48.06 -32.12
C ASP A 491 -6.49 -49.37 -32.48
N MET A 492 -7.52 -49.24 -33.32
CA MET A 492 -8.28 -50.39 -33.83
C MET A 492 -7.35 -51.35 -34.57
N GLY A 493 -7.47 -52.66 -34.29
CA GLY A 493 -6.65 -53.70 -34.93
C GLY A 493 -5.30 -53.99 -34.25
N LEU A 494 -4.90 -53.23 -33.22
CA LEU A 494 -3.65 -53.50 -32.47
C LEU A 494 -3.74 -54.69 -31.51
N GLY A 495 -4.93 -55.27 -31.30
CA GLY A 495 -5.12 -56.47 -30.48
C GLY A 495 -5.36 -56.19 -29.00
N LYS A 496 -6.25 -55.24 -28.68
CA LYS A 496 -6.72 -54.99 -27.30
C LYS A 496 -7.30 -56.24 -26.64
N THR A 497 -8.03 -57.05 -27.40
CA THR A 497 -8.63 -58.32 -26.92
C THR A 497 -7.57 -59.30 -26.43
N VAL A 498 -6.49 -59.53 -27.19
CA VAL A 498 -5.43 -60.45 -26.77
C VAL A 498 -4.66 -59.93 -25.56
N GLN A 499 -4.45 -58.61 -25.44
CA GLN A 499 -3.86 -58.00 -24.24
C GLN A 499 -4.75 -58.19 -23.01
N ALA A 500 -6.06 -57.98 -23.13
CA ALA A 500 -7.02 -58.20 -22.05
C ALA A 500 -7.12 -59.68 -21.65
N LEU A 501 -7.12 -60.61 -22.61
CA LEU A 501 -7.09 -62.05 -22.34
C LEU A 501 -5.80 -62.49 -21.66
N ALA A 502 -4.64 -61.94 -22.07
CA ALA A 502 -3.36 -62.17 -21.41
C ALA A 502 -3.40 -61.66 -19.96
N LEU A 503 -3.97 -60.48 -19.70
CA LEU A 503 -4.17 -59.99 -18.34
C LEU A 503 -5.04 -60.98 -17.53
N LEU A 504 -6.19 -61.39 -18.05
CA LEU A 504 -7.11 -62.30 -17.32
C LEU A 504 -6.47 -63.66 -17.03
N LEU A 505 -5.72 -64.22 -17.98
CA LEU A 505 -4.90 -65.42 -17.77
C LEU A 505 -3.89 -65.21 -16.64
N LYS A 506 -3.14 -64.11 -16.70
CA LYS A 506 -2.10 -63.81 -15.72
C LYS A 506 -2.68 -63.69 -14.32
N VAL A 507 -3.79 -62.97 -14.17
CA VAL A 507 -4.44 -62.82 -12.86
C VAL A 507 -5.05 -64.14 -12.37
N LYS A 508 -5.57 -65.00 -13.26
CA LYS A 508 -6.01 -66.36 -12.89
C LYS A 508 -4.83 -67.20 -12.40
N GLU A 509 -3.67 -67.10 -13.05
CA GLU A 509 -2.45 -67.81 -12.65
C GLU A 509 -1.99 -67.37 -11.26
N ASP A 510 -2.00 -66.05 -10.99
CA ASP A 510 -1.46 -65.48 -9.76
C ASP A 510 -2.43 -65.57 -8.56
N GLU A 511 -3.74 -65.41 -8.81
CA GLU A 511 -4.75 -65.26 -7.75
C GLU A 511 -5.88 -66.32 -7.78
N GLY A 512 -5.82 -67.27 -8.71
CA GLY A 512 -6.82 -68.33 -8.86
C GLY A 512 -8.10 -67.93 -9.61
N GLN A 513 -9.00 -68.91 -9.75
CA GLN A 513 -10.22 -68.78 -10.55
C GLN A 513 -11.24 -67.84 -9.89
N LYS A 514 -11.69 -66.83 -10.64
CA LYS A 514 -12.80 -65.94 -10.29
C LYS A 514 -13.38 -65.32 -11.56
N PRO A 515 -14.71 -65.26 -11.72
CA PRO A 515 -15.31 -64.84 -12.98
C PRO A 515 -15.00 -63.38 -13.29
N SER A 516 -14.69 -63.08 -14.55
CA SER A 516 -14.62 -61.73 -15.12
C SER A 516 -15.72 -61.56 -16.16
N LEU A 517 -16.29 -60.36 -16.24
CA LEU A 517 -17.37 -60.03 -17.18
C LEU A 517 -16.83 -59.10 -18.27
N VAL A 518 -16.98 -59.51 -19.52
CA VAL A 518 -16.70 -58.69 -20.69
C VAL A 518 -18.04 -58.26 -21.30
N ILE A 519 -18.21 -56.96 -21.48
CA ILE A 519 -19.39 -56.36 -22.11
C ILE A 519 -18.92 -55.73 -23.41
N ALA A 520 -19.41 -56.24 -24.53
CA ALA A 520 -18.97 -55.81 -25.85
C ALA A 520 -20.16 -55.51 -26.78
N PRO A 521 -19.97 -54.83 -27.92
CA PRO A 521 -21.00 -54.77 -28.96
C PRO A 521 -21.43 -56.18 -29.40
N THR A 522 -22.72 -56.36 -29.72
CA THR A 522 -23.27 -57.68 -30.08
C THR A 522 -22.50 -58.35 -31.23
N SER A 523 -21.96 -57.57 -32.16
CA SER A 523 -21.16 -58.04 -33.30
C SER A 523 -19.83 -58.70 -32.93
N VAL A 524 -19.26 -58.37 -31.76
CA VAL A 524 -17.94 -58.87 -31.33
C VAL A 524 -18.00 -59.86 -30.17
N VAL A 525 -19.19 -60.14 -29.62
CA VAL A 525 -19.37 -61.13 -28.54
C VAL A 525 -18.81 -62.51 -28.94
N THR A 526 -19.09 -62.98 -30.16
CA THR A 526 -18.54 -64.25 -30.65
C THR A 526 -17.05 -64.18 -30.94
N VAL A 527 -16.55 -63.01 -31.36
CA VAL A 527 -15.12 -62.78 -31.59
C VAL A 527 -14.33 -62.96 -30.29
N TRP A 528 -14.83 -62.42 -29.18
CA TRP A 528 -14.21 -62.64 -27.85
C TRP A 528 -14.11 -64.12 -27.47
N ARG A 529 -15.14 -64.92 -27.75
CA ARG A 529 -15.10 -66.38 -27.52
C ARG A 529 -14.03 -67.04 -28.40
N ASP A 530 -14.00 -66.71 -29.69
CA ASP A 530 -13.10 -67.34 -30.65
C ASP A 530 -11.63 -66.96 -30.37
N GLU A 531 -11.37 -65.70 -30.02
CA GLU A 531 -10.07 -65.20 -29.57
C GLU A 531 -9.64 -65.84 -28.24
N ALA A 532 -10.56 -65.99 -27.27
CA ALA A 532 -10.28 -66.71 -26.03
C ALA A 532 -9.92 -68.17 -26.29
N ALA A 533 -10.66 -68.88 -27.14
CA ALA A 533 -10.35 -70.26 -27.52
C ALA A 533 -8.99 -70.39 -28.23
N ARG A 534 -8.60 -69.37 -28.99
CA ARG A 534 -7.33 -69.33 -29.73
C ARG A 534 -6.15 -69.01 -28.83
N PHE A 535 -6.21 -67.91 -28.08
CA PHE A 535 -5.08 -67.34 -27.34
C PHE A 535 -5.04 -67.73 -25.87
N ALA A 536 -6.18 -68.07 -25.27
CA ALA A 536 -6.31 -68.40 -23.86
C ALA A 536 -7.20 -69.64 -23.62
N PRO A 537 -6.88 -70.80 -24.23
CA PRO A 537 -7.76 -71.98 -24.22
C PRO A 537 -8.04 -72.55 -22.81
N THR A 538 -7.21 -72.21 -21.83
CA THR A 538 -7.38 -72.61 -20.42
C THR A 538 -8.32 -71.69 -19.63
N LEU A 539 -8.78 -70.58 -20.21
CA LEU A 539 -9.88 -69.77 -19.66
C LEU A 539 -11.22 -70.38 -20.06
N LYS A 540 -12.00 -70.85 -19.08
CA LYS A 540 -13.38 -71.28 -19.27
C LYS A 540 -14.24 -70.06 -19.59
N THR A 541 -14.38 -69.80 -20.89
CA THR A 541 -15.08 -68.65 -21.46
C THR A 541 -16.48 -69.06 -21.91
N VAL A 542 -17.50 -68.34 -21.45
CA VAL A 542 -18.91 -68.61 -21.76
C VAL A 542 -19.60 -67.38 -22.32
N LEU A 543 -20.55 -67.59 -23.23
CA LEU A 543 -21.38 -66.52 -23.77
C LEU A 543 -22.67 -66.40 -22.95
N TRP A 544 -22.86 -65.28 -22.27
CA TRP A 544 -24.14 -64.89 -21.69
C TRP A 544 -25.02 -64.24 -22.78
N HIS A 545 -25.42 -65.05 -23.75
CA HIS A 545 -26.21 -64.64 -24.90
C HIS A 545 -27.17 -65.77 -25.29
N GLY A 546 -28.18 -65.50 -26.12
CA GLY A 546 -29.18 -66.50 -26.52
C GLY A 546 -30.48 -66.42 -25.71
N PRO A 547 -31.33 -67.45 -25.66
CA PRO A 547 -32.59 -67.45 -24.90
C PRO A 547 -32.39 -67.38 -23.37
N PRO A 548 -33.32 -66.78 -22.60
CA PRO A 548 -33.18 -66.63 -21.14
C PRO A 548 -32.91 -67.94 -20.40
N LYS A 549 -33.58 -69.03 -20.80
CA LYS A 549 -33.45 -70.35 -20.19
C LYS A 549 -32.02 -70.90 -20.28
N GLU A 550 -31.35 -70.68 -21.41
CA GLU A 550 -29.97 -71.13 -21.62
C GLU A 550 -28.98 -70.27 -20.81
N ARG A 551 -29.20 -68.94 -20.77
CA ARG A 551 -28.35 -68.03 -19.98
C ARG A 551 -28.44 -68.32 -18.49
N GLN A 552 -29.65 -68.51 -17.96
CA GLN A 552 -29.88 -68.76 -16.54
C GLN A 552 -29.40 -70.15 -16.06
N ALA A 553 -29.10 -71.07 -16.99
CA ALA A 553 -28.49 -72.36 -16.67
C ALA A 553 -26.97 -72.28 -16.49
N ILE A 554 -26.33 -71.15 -16.84
CA ILE A 554 -24.89 -70.95 -16.71
C ILE A 554 -24.54 -70.66 -15.25
N ASP A 555 -23.73 -71.53 -14.65
CA ASP A 555 -23.09 -71.26 -13.37
C ASP A 555 -21.89 -70.32 -13.56
N ILE A 556 -22.13 -69.02 -13.37
CA ILE A 556 -21.11 -67.96 -13.48
C ILE A 556 -19.93 -68.21 -12.55
N ALA A 557 -20.16 -68.71 -11.34
CA ALA A 557 -19.11 -68.92 -10.35
C ALA A 557 -18.09 -69.97 -10.80
N SER A 558 -18.49 -70.90 -11.67
CA SER A 558 -17.61 -71.93 -12.25
C SER A 558 -16.86 -71.47 -13.51
N CYS A 559 -17.02 -70.23 -13.95
CA CYS A 559 -16.42 -69.69 -15.17
C CYS A 559 -15.24 -68.78 -14.87
N ASP A 560 -14.35 -68.60 -15.86
CA ASP A 560 -13.27 -67.60 -15.77
C ASP A 560 -13.68 -66.30 -16.47
N VAL A 561 -14.32 -66.40 -17.63
CA VAL A 561 -14.74 -65.25 -18.44
C VAL A 561 -16.18 -65.43 -18.90
N VAL A 562 -17.02 -64.43 -18.65
CA VAL A 562 -18.39 -64.34 -19.15
C VAL A 562 -18.44 -63.20 -20.15
N VAL A 563 -18.88 -63.45 -21.38
CA VAL A 563 -19.00 -62.42 -22.41
C VAL A 563 -20.47 -62.15 -22.69
N THR A 564 -20.88 -60.89 -22.62
CA THR A 564 -22.24 -60.44 -22.89
C THR A 564 -22.24 -59.21 -23.80
N SER A 565 -23.43 -58.82 -24.27
CA SER A 565 -23.60 -57.55 -24.98
C SER A 565 -24.26 -56.49 -24.10
N TYR A 566 -24.01 -55.21 -24.39
CA TYR A 566 -24.67 -54.09 -23.70
C TYR A 566 -26.21 -54.23 -23.64
N GLY A 567 -26.82 -54.69 -24.73
CA GLY A 567 -28.28 -54.90 -24.79
C GLY A 567 -28.77 -56.10 -23.99
N VAL A 568 -27.95 -57.13 -23.78
CA VAL A 568 -28.29 -58.25 -22.89
C VAL A 568 -28.04 -57.87 -21.43
N LEU A 569 -26.93 -57.20 -21.12
CA LEU A 569 -26.64 -56.66 -19.79
C LEU A 569 -27.80 -55.82 -19.27
N ARG A 570 -28.35 -54.91 -20.09
CA ARG A 570 -29.49 -54.09 -19.72
C ARG A 570 -30.72 -54.91 -19.31
N ARG A 571 -30.95 -56.06 -19.95
CA ARG A 571 -32.10 -56.94 -19.67
C ARG A 571 -31.88 -57.81 -18.44
N ASP A 572 -30.64 -58.24 -18.22
CA ASP A 572 -30.28 -59.19 -17.17
C ASP A 572 -29.45 -58.53 -16.04
N ALA A 573 -29.59 -57.22 -15.86
CA ALA A 573 -28.76 -56.44 -14.93
C ALA A 573 -28.85 -56.97 -13.49
N GLU A 574 -30.05 -57.35 -13.04
CA GLU A 574 -30.28 -57.93 -11.72
C GLU A 574 -29.59 -59.30 -11.57
N LEU A 575 -29.64 -60.15 -12.59
CA LEU A 575 -29.00 -61.47 -12.57
C LEU A 575 -27.48 -61.37 -12.54
N LEU A 576 -26.91 -60.47 -13.35
CA LEU A 576 -25.46 -60.29 -13.42
C LEU A 576 -24.93 -59.58 -12.17
N SER A 577 -25.63 -58.57 -11.64
CA SER A 577 -25.22 -57.82 -10.42
C SER A 577 -25.29 -58.63 -9.12
N ALA A 578 -26.00 -59.77 -9.13
CA ALA A 578 -25.99 -60.73 -8.01
C ALA A 578 -24.63 -61.42 -7.83
N ASN A 579 -23.76 -61.38 -8.84
CA ASN A 579 -22.45 -62.02 -8.83
C ASN A 579 -21.33 -61.00 -8.59
N ALA A 580 -20.25 -61.43 -7.94
CA ALA A 580 -19.05 -60.62 -7.75
C ALA A 580 -18.01 -61.00 -8.81
N PHE A 581 -17.61 -60.05 -9.64
CA PHE A 581 -16.62 -60.24 -10.68
C PHE A 581 -15.23 -59.77 -10.23
N ARG A 582 -14.20 -60.43 -10.75
CA ARG A 582 -12.81 -59.96 -10.64
C ARG A 582 -12.62 -58.71 -11.49
N TYR A 583 -12.89 -58.83 -12.80
CA TYR A 583 -12.92 -57.70 -13.73
C TYR A 583 -14.32 -57.49 -14.31
N VAL A 584 -14.69 -56.23 -14.49
CA VAL A 584 -15.68 -55.82 -15.49
C VAL A 584 -14.94 -55.06 -16.58
N ILE A 585 -15.02 -55.55 -17.81
CA ILE A 585 -14.34 -55.01 -18.98
C ILE A 585 -15.38 -54.47 -19.96
N LEU A 586 -15.27 -53.21 -20.34
CA LEU A 586 -16.08 -52.60 -21.40
C LEU A 586 -15.27 -52.59 -22.69
N ASP A 587 -15.70 -53.34 -23.69
CA ASP A 587 -15.14 -53.28 -25.04
C ASP A 587 -15.93 -52.30 -25.91
N GLU A 588 -15.22 -51.50 -26.70
CA GLU A 588 -15.77 -50.31 -27.37
C GLU A 588 -16.56 -49.43 -26.39
N ALA A 589 -15.87 -49.02 -25.30
CA ALA A 589 -16.43 -48.32 -24.14
C ALA A 589 -17.19 -47.03 -24.48
N GLN A 590 -16.97 -46.42 -25.65
CA GLN A 590 -17.78 -45.31 -26.18
C GLN A 590 -19.28 -45.67 -26.31
N SER A 591 -19.62 -46.97 -26.36
CA SER A 591 -21.01 -47.47 -26.30
C SER A 591 -21.73 -47.11 -24.98
N ALA A 592 -20.98 -46.72 -23.95
CA ALA A 592 -21.48 -46.29 -22.64
C ALA A 592 -21.36 -44.76 -22.37
N LYS A 593 -21.04 -43.95 -23.39
CA LYS A 593 -20.74 -42.50 -23.26
C LYS A 593 -21.77 -41.62 -22.56
N ASN A 594 -23.04 -42.05 -22.53
CA ASN A 594 -24.09 -41.30 -21.85
C ASN A 594 -24.35 -41.90 -20.46
N ALA A 595 -23.90 -41.21 -19.42
CA ALA A 595 -24.09 -41.55 -18.03
C ALA A 595 -25.55 -41.72 -17.60
N ALA A 596 -26.50 -41.06 -18.27
CA ALA A 596 -27.94 -41.18 -17.99
C ALA A 596 -28.59 -42.39 -18.70
N SER A 597 -27.87 -43.05 -19.61
CA SER A 597 -28.39 -44.16 -20.40
C SER A 597 -28.73 -45.39 -19.54
N GLN A 598 -29.64 -46.22 -20.03
CA GLN A 598 -29.99 -47.47 -19.37
C GLN A 598 -28.82 -48.47 -19.33
N ASN A 599 -27.90 -48.38 -20.29
CA ASN A 599 -26.67 -49.18 -20.28
C ASN A 599 -25.74 -48.74 -19.14
N ALA A 600 -25.49 -47.44 -18.99
CA ALA A 600 -24.67 -46.91 -17.89
C ALA A 600 -25.27 -47.26 -16.52
N ARG A 601 -26.60 -47.18 -16.36
CA ARG A 601 -27.27 -47.61 -15.12
C ARG A 601 -27.07 -49.10 -14.83
N ALA A 602 -27.19 -49.97 -15.84
CA ALA A 602 -26.97 -51.41 -15.68
C ALA A 602 -25.50 -51.73 -15.35
N ILE A 603 -24.55 -51.03 -15.97
CA ILE A 603 -23.11 -51.18 -15.69
C ILE A 603 -22.79 -50.81 -14.23
N ARG A 604 -23.35 -49.69 -13.71
CA ARG A 604 -23.12 -49.26 -12.32
C ARG A 604 -23.61 -50.25 -11.26
N GLN A 605 -24.57 -51.11 -11.60
CA GLN A 605 -25.08 -52.13 -10.67
C GLN A 605 -24.11 -53.31 -10.48
N LEU A 606 -23.14 -53.47 -11.38
CA LEU A 606 -22.21 -54.60 -11.34
C LEU A 606 -21.20 -54.46 -10.20
N LYS A 607 -20.99 -55.57 -9.47
CA LYS A 607 -19.98 -55.68 -8.42
C LYS A 607 -18.69 -56.23 -9.01
N SER A 608 -17.62 -55.45 -8.91
CA SER A 608 -16.32 -55.79 -9.49
C SER A 608 -15.17 -55.34 -8.60
N GLU A 609 -14.09 -56.11 -8.54
CA GLU A 609 -12.85 -55.68 -7.88
C GLU A 609 -12.06 -54.69 -8.74
N ARG A 610 -12.07 -54.89 -10.05
CA ARG A 610 -11.35 -54.07 -11.03
C ARG A 610 -12.23 -53.77 -12.23
N ARG A 611 -11.95 -52.63 -12.87
CA ARG A 611 -12.65 -52.15 -14.05
C ARG A 611 -11.66 -51.73 -15.11
N LEU A 612 -11.94 -52.11 -16.35
CA LEU A 612 -11.09 -51.82 -17.51
C LEU A 612 -11.97 -51.39 -18.68
N ALA A 613 -11.60 -50.29 -19.33
CA ALA A 613 -12.25 -49.84 -20.56
C ALA A 613 -11.30 -50.06 -21.74
N LEU A 614 -11.80 -50.65 -22.81
CA LEU A 614 -11.11 -50.83 -24.08
C LEU A 614 -11.82 -49.96 -25.13
N THR A 615 -11.08 -49.09 -25.80
CA THR A 615 -11.65 -48.23 -26.86
C THR A 615 -10.53 -47.75 -27.77
N GLY A 616 -10.78 -47.64 -29.08
CA GLY A 616 -9.84 -46.96 -29.99
C GLY A 616 -10.01 -45.43 -30.00
N THR A 617 -11.11 -44.92 -29.44
CA THR A 617 -11.53 -43.51 -29.53
C THR A 617 -12.12 -43.08 -28.18
N PRO A 618 -11.28 -42.84 -27.16
CA PRO A 618 -11.76 -42.49 -25.81
C PRO A 618 -12.49 -41.14 -25.75
N VAL A 619 -12.25 -40.26 -26.73
CA VAL A 619 -12.95 -38.98 -26.89
C VAL A 619 -13.42 -38.87 -28.34
N GLU A 620 -14.73 -38.94 -28.59
CA GLU A 620 -15.29 -38.76 -29.93
C GLU A 620 -15.74 -37.31 -30.17
N ASN A 621 -16.62 -36.77 -29.31
CA ASN A 621 -17.32 -35.53 -29.61
C ASN A 621 -17.27 -34.49 -28.49
N ARG A 622 -17.31 -34.90 -27.22
CA ARG A 622 -17.36 -33.98 -26.07
C ARG A 622 -16.56 -34.51 -24.88
N PRO A 623 -16.00 -33.64 -24.03
CA PRO A 623 -15.35 -34.05 -22.77
C PRO A 623 -16.24 -34.92 -21.87
N ASP A 624 -17.56 -34.75 -21.93
CA ASP A 624 -18.54 -35.55 -21.17
C ASP A 624 -18.50 -37.05 -21.52
N ASP A 625 -18.09 -37.40 -22.75
CA ASP A 625 -17.95 -38.80 -23.18
C ASP A 625 -16.86 -39.51 -22.34
N LEU A 626 -15.80 -38.77 -22.00
CA LEU A 626 -14.70 -39.25 -21.18
C LEU A 626 -15.13 -39.37 -19.71
N TRP A 627 -15.93 -38.42 -19.21
CA TRP A 627 -16.46 -38.45 -17.84
C TRP A 627 -17.27 -39.72 -17.57
N ALA A 628 -18.12 -40.16 -18.51
CA ALA A 628 -18.90 -41.38 -18.33
C ALA A 628 -18.03 -42.65 -18.24
N ILE A 629 -16.88 -42.68 -18.92
CA ILE A 629 -15.90 -43.77 -18.82
C ILE A 629 -15.19 -43.70 -17.47
N PHE A 630 -14.76 -42.52 -17.01
CA PHE A 630 -14.14 -42.35 -15.69
C PHE A 630 -15.11 -42.57 -14.51
N ASP A 631 -16.39 -42.30 -14.65
CA ASP A 631 -17.43 -42.63 -13.66
C ASP A 631 -17.67 -44.15 -13.57
N PHE A 632 -17.44 -44.86 -14.68
CA PHE A 632 -17.37 -46.31 -14.64
C PHE A 632 -16.09 -46.81 -13.97
N LEU A 633 -14.92 -46.26 -14.28
CA LEU A 633 -13.64 -46.70 -13.71
C LEU A 633 -13.52 -46.41 -12.22
#